data_AF-A0A850ZDI9-F1
#
_entry.id   AF-A0A850ZDI9-F1
#
_cell.length_a   1.000
_cell.length_b   1.000
_cell.length_c   1.000
_cell.angle_alpha   90.00
_cell.angle_beta   90.00
_cell.angle_gamma   90.00
#
_symmetry.space_group_name_H-M   'P 1'
#
loop_
_entity.id
_entity.type
_entity.pdbx_description
1 polymer ?
#
loop_
_entity_poly.entity_id
_entity_poly.type
_entity_poly.pdbx_seq_one_letter_code
_entity_poly.pdbx_strand_id
1 'polypeptide(L)'
;TYIGSLLVSVNPYQELDIYTVAQMKLYRGVNFFELPPHLYAIADNAYRVMCSEYNNHFILISGESGAGKTEASKKILQYYAVTCPTTEQLQTVRDRLLLSNPVLEAFGNAKTLRNDNSSRFGKYMDIQFDFKGAPVGGHILSYLIEKSRVVHQNHGERNFHIFYQLLEGGDKDLLCWLGLERNPQKYTYLIQ
;
A
#
# COMPACT_ATOMS: atom_id res chain seq x y z
N THR A 1 7.61 1.20 18.43
CA THR A 1 8.31 2.00 19.45
C THR A 1 8.34 3.45 19.03
N TYR A 2 8.26 4.41 19.97
CA TYR A 2 8.31 5.83 19.65
C TYR A 2 9.72 6.43 19.76
N ILE A 3 9.99 7.43 18.92
CA ILE A 3 11.09 8.39 19.03
C ILE A 3 10.44 9.78 18.88
N GLY A 4 10.04 10.39 19.99
CA GLY A 4 9.18 11.58 19.94
C GLY A 4 7.86 11.27 19.24
N SER A 5 7.54 12.02 18.18
CA SER A 5 6.35 11.77 17.32
C SER A 5 6.57 10.71 16.24
N LEU A 6 7.80 10.21 16.06
CA LEU A 6 8.12 9.19 15.07
C LEU A 6 7.80 7.79 15.60
N LEU A 7 7.15 6.96 14.77
CA LEU A 7 6.91 5.55 15.07
C LEU A 7 7.91 4.66 14.31
N VAL A 8 8.69 3.88 15.06
CA VAL A 8 9.50 2.78 14.53
C VAL A 8 8.65 1.50 14.56
N SER A 9 8.45 0.92 13.37
CA SER A 9 7.74 -0.34 13.17
C SER A 9 8.69 -1.40 12.63
N VAL A 10 8.66 -2.60 13.20
CA VAL A 10 9.47 -3.75 12.76
C VAL A 10 8.50 -4.80 12.20
N ASN A 11 8.77 -5.31 11.01
CA ASN A 11 7.92 -6.32 10.38
C ASN A 11 8.04 -7.65 11.15
N PRO A 12 6.96 -8.18 11.73
CA PRO A 12 7.01 -9.43 12.48
C PRO A 12 7.06 -10.69 11.60
N TYR A 13 6.83 -10.57 10.28
CA TYR A 13 6.70 -11.71 9.34
C TYR A 13 5.63 -12.75 9.73
N GLN A 14 4.70 -12.37 10.60
CA GLN A 14 3.55 -13.16 11.02
C GLN A 14 2.37 -12.23 11.35
N GLU A 15 1.17 -12.77 11.35
CA GLU A 15 0.01 -12.03 11.83
C GLU A 15 0.07 -11.90 13.36
N LEU A 16 -0.23 -10.70 13.84
CA LEU A 16 -0.30 -10.38 15.26
C LEU A 16 -1.70 -9.86 15.57
N ASP A 17 -2.25 -10.30 16.71
CA ASP A 17 -3.59 -9.90 17.18
C ASP A 17 -3.66 -8.47 17.77
N ILE A 18 -2.84 -7.57 17.25
CA ILE A 18 -2.78 -6.15 17.64
C ILE A 18 -3.57 -5.23 16.69
N TYR A 19 -3.98 -5.74 15.52
CA TYR A 19 -4.71 -4.97 14.51
C TYR A 19 -6.21 -5.29 14.50
N THR A 20 -6.85 -5.26 15.67
CA THR A 20 -8.29 -5.59 15.83
C THR A 20 -9.16 -4.34 15.92
N VAL A 21 -10.47 -4.50 15.70
CA VAL A 21 -11.46 -3.42 15.87
C VAL A 21 -11.48 -2.90 17.32
N ALA A 22 -11.27 -3.78 18.30
CA ALA A 22 -11.16 -3.39 19.71
C ALA A 22 -9.97 -2.43 19.93
N GLN A 23 -8.82 -2.73 19.33
CA GLN A 23 -7.66 -1.84 19.36
C GLN A 23 -7.94 -0.52 18.63
N MET A 24 -8.62 -0.53 17.48
CA MET A 24 -9.00 0.72 16.79
C MET A 24 -9.83 1.64 17.69
N LYS A 25 -10.81 1.08 18.42
CA LYS A 25 -11.63 1.83 19.38
C LYS A 25 -10.83 2.34 20.57
N LEU A 26 -9.89 1.54 21.09
CA LEU A 26 -9.03 1.92 22.21
C LEU A 26 -8.17 3.15 21.90
N TYR A 27 -7.61 3.24 20.69
CA TYR A 27 -6.74 4.35 20.29
C TYR A 27 -7.50 5.58 19.76
N ARG A 28 -8.82 5.52 19.62
CA ARG A 28 -9.62 6.61 19.04
C ARG A 28 -9.80 7.75 20.03
N GLY A 29 -9.40 8.96 19.65
CA GLY A 29 -9.60 10.16 20.47
C GLY A 29 -8.69 10.23 21.70
N VAL A 30 -7.67 9.38 21.78
CA VAL A 30 -6.73 9.32 22.91
C VAL A 30 -5.48 10.13 22.59
N ASN A 31 -4.90 10.81 23.58
CA ASN A 31 -3.70 11.59 23.33
C ASN A 31 -2.50 10.67 23.03
N PHE A 32 -1.61 11.12 22.15
CA PHE A 32 -0.58 10.29 21.51
C PHE A 32 0.35 9.51 22.48
N PHE A 33 0.59 10.02 23.69
CA PHE A 33 1.49 9.43 24.69
C PHE A 33 0.77 8.76 25.88
N GLU A 34 -0.57 8.68 25.86
CA GLU A 34 -1.32 8.03 26.94
C GLU A 34 -1.36 6.50 26.79
N LEU A 35 -1.18 5.99 25.59
CA LEU A 35 -1.20 4.56 25.27
C LEU A 35 0.16 4.06 24.77
N PRO A 36 0.39 2.72 24.81
CA PRO A 36 1.60 2.13 24.27
C PRO A 36 1.81 2.44 22.78
N PRO A 37 3.06 2.34 22.27
CA PRO A 37 3.34 2.65 20.89
C PRO A 37 2.59 1.79 19.88
N HIS A 38 1.75 2.43 19.06
CA HIS A 38 0.96 1.74 18.04
C HIS A 38 0.74 2.60 16.79
N LEU A 39 0.53 1.93 15.65
CA LEU A 39 0.27 2.56 14.36
C LEU A 39 -1.03 3.37 14.37
N TYR A 40 -2.05 2.89 15.09
CA TYR A 40 -3.34 3.57 15.23
C TYR A 40 -3.23 4.91 15.95
N ALA A 41 -2.25 5.09 16.85
CA ALA A 41 -2.04 6.39 17.50
C ALA A 41 -1.52 7.45 16.49
N ILE A 42 -0.67 7.04 15.53
CA ILE A 42 -0.21 7.92 14.44
C ILE A 42 -1.38 8.30 13.54
N ALA A 43 -2.24 7.34 13.21
CA ALA A 43 -3.43 7.59 12.39
C ALA A 43 -4.43 8.52 13.10
N ASP A 44 -4.78 8.25 14.36
CA ASP A 44 -5.70 9.09 15.14
C ASP A 44 -5.16 10.52 15.28
N ASN A 45 -3.88 10.65 15.63
CA ASN A 45 -3.26 11.96 15.78
C ASN A 45 -3.26 12.75 14.47
N ALA A 46 -2.87 12.14 13.34
CA ALA A 46 -2.88 12.80 12.04
C ALA A 46 -4.29 13.27 11.64
N TYR A 47 -5.31 12.42 11.84
CA TYR A 47 -6.70 12.78 11.57
C TYR A 47 -7.21 13.90 12.47
N ARG A 48 -6.92 13.85 13.78
CA ARG A 48 -7.36 14.87 14.73
C ARG A 48 -6.73 16.22 14.46
N VAL A 49 -5.42 16.26 14.19
CA VAL A 49 -4.72 17.53 13.90
C VAL A 49 -5.22 18.11 12.57
N MET A 50 -5.43 17.28 11.54
CA MET A 50 -6.05 17.71 10.29
C MET A 50 -7.43 18.34 10.51
N CYS A 51 -8.27 17.72 11.34
CA CYS A 51 -9.61 18.23 11.66
C CYS A 51 -9.57 19.50 12.53
N SER A 52 -8.62 19.63 13.46
CA SER A 52 -8.53 20.81 14.33
C SER A 52 -7.92 22.03 13.67
N GLU A 53 -6.91 21.81 12.81
CA GLU A 53 -6.18 22.89 12.13
C GLU A 53 -6.76 23.25 10.76
N TYR A 54 -7.70 22.44 10.25
CA TYR A 54 -8.24 22.56 8.88
C TYR A 54 -7.13 22.62 7.82
N ASN A 55 -6.05 21.86 8.04
CA ASN A 55 -4.88 21.85 7.18
C ASN A 55 -4.52 20.43 6.73
N ASN A 56 -3.93 20.32 5.55
CA ASN A 56 -3.53 19.04 4.97
C ASN A 56 -2.41 18.40 5.78
N HIS A 57 -2.55 17.12 6.08
CA HIS A 57 -1.56 16.33 6.81
C HIS A 57 -1.10 15.14 5.96
N PHE A 58 0.15 14.72 6.16
CA PHE A 58 0.70 13.55 5.47
C PHE A 58 1.41 12.62 6.46
N ILE A 59 1.36 11.32 6.17
CA ILE A 59 2.11 10.30 6.89
C ILE A 59 3.16 9.73 5.93
N LEU A 60 4.43 9.98 6.20
CA LEU A 60 5.54 9.42 5.42
C LEU A 60 5.93 8.05 5.99
N ILE A 61 5.87 7.02 5.16
CA ILE A 61 6.29 5.66 5.52
C ILE A 61 7.54 5.29 4.72
N SER A 62 8.69 5.31 5.39
CA SER A 62 9.99 4.97 4.82
C SER A 62 10.50 3.63 5.31
N GLY A 63 11.36 2.99 4.52
CA GLY A 63 12.01 1.73 4.89
C GLY A 63 12.43 0.92 3.67
N GLU A 64 13.28 -0.07 3.89
CA GLU A 64 13.72 -0.99 2.84
C GLU A 64 12.58 -1.85 2.28
N SER A 65 12.84 -2.51 1.15
CA SER A 65 11.89 -3.47 0.59
C SER A 65 11.63 -4.61 1.59
N GLY A 66 10.37 -5.00 1.77
CA GLY A 66 9.99 -6.02 2.77
C GLY A 66 9.80 -5.49 4.21
N ALA A 67 10.11 -4.22 4.50
CA ALA A 67 9.99 -3.66 5.87
C ALA A 67 8.54 -3.48 6.39
N GLY A 68 7.51 -3.82 5.60
CA GLY A 68 6.10 -3.70 6.01
C GLY A 68 5.42 -2.38 5.68
N LYS A 69 6.00 -1.55 4.79
CA LYS A 69 5.44 -0.23 4.40
C LYS A 69 4.00 -0.34 3.84
N THR A 70 3.78 -1.30 2.95
CA THR A 70 2.48 -1.55 2.32
C THR A 70 1.45 -1.97 3.36
N GLU A 71 1.82 -2.86 4.28
CA GLU A 71 0.95 -3.32 5.36
C GLU A 71 0.61 -2.19 6.33
N ALA A 72 1.58 -1.36 6.73
CA ALA A 72 1.32 -0.18 7.54
C ALA A 72 0.30 0.76 6.87
N SER A 73 0.44 1.01 5.57
CA SER A 73 -0.50 1.84 4.81
C SER A 73 -1.92 1.24 4.81
N LYS A 74 -2.04 -0.08 4.60
CA LYS A 74 -3.34 -0.79 4.65
C LYS A 74 -4.00 -0.68 6.02
N LYS A 75 -3.23 -0.83 7.11
CA LYS A 75 -3.75 -0.72 8.49
C LYS A 75 -4.22 0.69 8.83
N ILE A 76 -3.54 1.73 8.35
CA ILE A 76 -4.00 3.13 8.49
C ILE A 76 -5.32 3.34 7.76
N LEU A 77 -5.45 2.86 6.51
CA LEU A 77 -6.70 2.95 5.75
C LEU A 77 -7.86 2.22 6.44
N GLN A 78 -7.59 1.02 6.99
CA GLN A 78 -8.56 0.26 7.77
C GLN A 78 -9.00 1.00 9.03
N TYR A 79 -8.07 1.68 9.71
CA TYR A 79 -8.39 2.50 10.87
C TYR A 79 -9.39 3.60 10.52
N TYR A 80 -9.10 4.42 9.51
CA TYR A 80 -10.00 5.50 9.09
C TYR A 80 -11.36 4.99 8.61
N ALA A 81 -11.39 3.85 7.92
CA ALA A 81 -12.64 3.24 7.48
C ALA A 81 -13.59 2.86 8.64
N VAL A 82 -13.05 2.63 9.85
CA VAL A 82 -13.82 2.22 11.03
C VAL A 82 -14.08 3.37 11.99
N THR A 83 -13.15 4.32 12.11
CA THR A 83 -13.20 5.38 13.14
C THR A 83 -13.78 6.71 12.64
N CYS A 84 -13.65 7.00 11.34
CA CYS A 84 -14.23 8.21 10.76
C CYS A 84 -15.76 8.07 10.61
N PRO A 85 -16.51 9.19 10.56
CA PRO A 85 -17.95 9.16 10.31
C PRO A 85 -18.26 8.39 9.03
N THR A 86 -19.11 7.37 9.13
CA THR A 86 -19.42 6.50 8.00
C THR A 86 -20.34 7.21 7.00
N THR A 87 -19.82 7.43 5.80
CA THR A 87 -20.61 7.70 4.60
C THR A 87 -20.56 6.46 3.71
N GLU A 88 -21.58 6.19 2.88
CA GLU A 88 -21.50 5.14 1.85
C GLU A 88 -20.28 5.33 0.93
N GLN A 89 -19.85 6.58 0.77
CA GLN A 89 -18.67 6.99 0.03
C GLN A 89 -17.37 6.46 0.66
N LEU A 90 -17.26 6.39 1.98
CA LEU A 90 -16.07 5.86 2.67
C LEU A 90 -15.79 4.40 2.32
N GLN A 91 -16.84 3.56 2.31
CA GLN A 91 -16.68 2.14 1.95
C GLN A 91 -16.22 2.00 0.50
N THR A 92 -16.78 2.82 -0.39
CA THR A 92 -16.37 2.86 -1.81
C THR A 92 -14.92 3.30 -1.98
N VAL A 93 -14.49 4.36 -1.29
CA VAL A 93 -13.10 4.84 -1.33
C VAL A 93 -12.16 3.79 -0.75
N ARG A 94 -12.48 3.21 0.41
CA ARG A 94 -11.72 2.11 1.03
C ARG A 94 -11.55 0.96 0.06
N ASP A 95 -12.64 0.46 -0.51
CA ASP A 95 -12.62 -0.70 -1.39
C ASP A 95 -11.82 -0.42 -2.65
N ARG A 96 -11.98 0.77 -3.27
CA ARG A 96 -11.16 1.16 -4.43
C ARG A 96 -9.67 1.22 -4.08
N LEU A 97 -9.31 1.85 -2.96
CA LEU A 97 -7.91 1.95 -2.54
C LEU A 97 -7.32 0.58 -2.22
N LEU A 98 -8.06 -0.30 -1.54
CA LEU A 98 -7.60 -1.65 -1.19
C LEU A 98 -7.51 -2.56 -2.42
N LEU A 99 -8.53 -2.57 -3.27
CA LEU A 99 -8.62 -3.40 -4.49
C LEU A 99 -7.68 -2.94 -5.60
N SER A 100 -7.24 -1.68 -5.59
CA SER A 100 -6.22 -1.20 -6.52
C SER A 100 -4.82 -1.76 -6.23
N ASN A 101 -4.54 -2.20 -5.00
CA ASN A 101 -3.19 -2.64 -4.62
C ASN A 101 -2.74 -3.84 -5.46
N PRO A 102 -3.50 -4.94 -5.62
CA PRO A 102 -3.12 -6.04 -6.50
C PRO A 102 -2.75 -5.59 -7.92
N VAL A 103 -3.49 -4.62 -8.49
CA VAL A 103 -3.20 -4.08 -9.81
C VAL A 103 -1.87 -3.32 -9.80
N LEU A 104 -1.68 -2.40 -8.85
CA LEU A 104 -0.44 -1.64 -8.73
C LEU A 104 0.77 -2.53 -8.44
N GLU A 105 0.59 -3.61 -7.67
CA GLU A 105 1.63 -4.60 -7.41
C GLU A 105 1.96 -5.41 -8.66
N ALA A 106 0.98 -5.79 -9.47
CA ALA A 106 1.22 -6.49 -10.73
C ALA A 106 2.09 -5.66 -11.68
N PHE A 107 1.77 -4.37 -11.84
CA PHE A 107 2.46 -3.48 -12.78
C PHE A 107 3.71 -2.81 -12.20
N GLY A 108 3.86 -2.74 -10.88
CA GLY A 108 4.88 -1.95 -10.21
C GLY A 108 5.82 -2.74 -9.30
N ASN A 109 5.52 -4.00 -8.99
CA ASN A 109 6.40 -4.84 -8.20
C ASN A 109 7.14 -5.88 -9.07
N ALA A 110 8.32 -6.25 -8.60
CA ALA A 110 9.15 -7.27 -9.22
C ALA A 110 9.92 -8.06 -8.14
N LYS A 111 10.38 -9.25 -8.52
CA LYS A 111 11.33 -10.01 -7.71
C LYS A 111 12.72 -9.41 -7.84
N THR A 112 13.36 -9.19 -6.70
CA THR A 112 14.77 -8.79 -6.54
C THR A 112 15.53 -9.86 -5.78
N LEU A 113 16.84 -9.74 -5.66
CA LEU A 113 17.66 -10.70 -4.89
C LEU A 113 17.29 -10.78 -3.39
N ARG A 114 16.69 -9.73 -2.83
CA ARG A 114 16.37 -9.62 -1.39
C ARG A 114 14.88 -9.76 -1.07
N ASN A 115 14.00 -9.55 -2.04
CA ASN A 115 12.56 -9.57 -1.84
C ASN A 115 11.85 -10.02 -3.13
N ASP A 116 11.00 -11.02 -3.00
CA ASP A 116 10.20 -11.57 -4.09
C ASP A 116 9.06 -10.65 -4.56
N ASN A 117 8.60 -9.73 -3.71
CA ASN A 117 7.55 -8.74 -4.03
C ASN A 117 8.00 -7.32 -3.67
N SER A 118 8.98 -6.81 -4.43
CA SER A 118 9.61 -5.51 -4.20
C SER A 118 8.94 -4.42 -5.02
N SER A 119 8.36 -3.40 -4.38
CA SER A 119 7.82 -2.24 -5.09
C SER A 119 8.93 -1.41 -5.73
N ARG A 120 8.82 -1.18 -7.04
CA ARG A 120 9.78 -0.43 -7.87
C ARG A 120 9.20 0.90 -8.34
N PHE A 121 8.30 1.45 -7.55
CA PHE A 121 7.69 2.77 -7.70
C PHE A 121 7.38 3.31 -6.31
N GLY A 122 7.31 4.63 -6.19
CA GLY A 122 6.74 5.29 -5.03
C GLY A 122 5.23 5.44 -5.17
N LYS A 123 4.52 5.31 -4.06
CA LYS A 123 3.06 5.36 -4.01
C LYS A 123 2.62 6.45 -3.04
N TYR A 124 1.90 7.44 -3.56
CA TYR A 124 1.22 8.45 -2.79
C TYR A 124 -0.27 8.15 -2.82
N MET A 125 -0.93 8.23 -1.66
CA MET A 125 -2.37 8.05 -1.54
C MET A 125 -2.89 9.21 -0.70
N ASP A 126 -3.86 9.95 -1.22
CA ASP A 126 -4.61 10.93 -0.45
C ASP A 126 -6.00 10.40 -0.11
N ILE A 127 -6.51 10.87 1.02
CA ILE A 127 -7.89 10.68 1.45
C ILE A 127 -8.41 12.07 1.72
N GLN A 128 -9.51 12.41 1.08
CA GLN A 128 -10.12 13.73 1.14
C GLN A 128 -11.24 13.69 2.16
N PHE A 129 -11.24 14.66 3.06
CA PHE A 129 -12.24 14.83 4.11
C PHE A 129 -12.98 16.15 3.91
N ASP A 130 -14.28 16.17 4.23
CA ASP A 130 -15.05 17.40 4.29
C ASP A 130 -14.77 18.18 5.58
N PHE A 131 -15.38 19.37 5.72
CA PHE A 131 -15.23 20.21 6.90
C PHE A 131 -15.79 19.59 8.20
N LYS A 132 -16.57 18.50 8.10
CA LYS A 132 -17.09 17.74 9.25
C LYS A 132 -16.19 16.56 9.61
N GLY A 133 -15.09 16.36 8.89
CA GLY A 133 -14.18 15.23 9.06
C GLY A 133 -14.71 13.92 8.45
N ALA A 134 -15.75 13.98 7.61
CA ALA A 134 -16.23 12.81 6.89
C ALA A 134 -15.43 12.63 5.60
N PRO A 135 -14.94 11.41 5.30
CA PRO A 135 -14.22 11.14 4.06
C PRO A 135 -15.15 11.18 2.85
N VAL A 136 -14.74 11.91 1.83
CA VAL A 136 -15.52 12.18 0.61
C VAL A 136 -14.86 11.65 -0.67
N GLY A 137 -13.56 11.33 -0.62
CA GLY A 137 -12.81 10.91 -1.80
C GLY A 137 -11.38 10.48 -1.50
N GLY A 138 -10.64 10.17 -2.55
CA GLY A 138 -9.22 9.84 -2.46
C GLY A 138 -8.63 9.51 -3.84
N HIS A 139 -7.32 9.72 -3.96
CA HIS A 139 -6.55 9.52 -5.17
C HIS A 139 -5.29 8.71 -4.87
N ILE A 140 -4.84 7.94 -5.85
CA ILE A 140 -3.54 7.28 -5.82
C ILE A 140 -2.68 7.86 -6.94
N LEU A 141 -1.49 8.30 -6.57
CA LEU A 141 -0.47 8.76 -7.51
C LEU A 141 0.74 7.84 -7.40
N SER A 142 1.15 7.28 -8.54
CA SER A 142 2.37 6.50 -8.66
C SER A 142 3.49 7.39 -9.20
N TYR A 143 4.65 7.37 -8.56
CA TYR A 143 5.81 8.18 -8.95
C TYR A 143 7.06 7.32 -9.08
N LEU A 144 8.02 7.78 -9.90
CA LEU A 144 9.36 7.19 -10.03
C LEU A 144 9.36 5.67 -10.30
N ILE A 145 8.52 5.21 -11.22
CA ILE A 145 8.56 3.81 -11.66
C ILE A 145 9.92 3.50 -12.31
N GLU A 146 10.52 2.36 -11.95
CA GLU A 146 11.80 1.90 -12.49
C GLU A 146 11.65 1.41 -13.94
N LYS A 147 11.55 2.36 -14.88
CA LYS A 147 11.32 2.07 -16.31
C LYS A 147 12.40 1.18 -16.93
N SER A 148 13.65 1.30 -16.48
CA SER A 148 14.78 0.48 -16.96
C SER A 148 14.53 -1.02 -16.77
N ARG A 149 13.77 -1.41 -15.72
CA ARG A 149 13.45 -2.81 -15.44
C ARG A 149 12.69 -3.49 -16.57
N VAL A 150 11.94 -2.75 -17.38
CA VAL A 150 11.18 -3.34 -18.49
C VAL A 150 12.10 -3.97 -19.52
N VAL A 151 13.23 -3.32 -19.80
CA VAL A 151 14.17 -3.72 -20.86
C VAL A 151 15.40 -4.45 -20.32
N HIS A 152 15.73 -4.26 -19.04
CA HIS A 152 16.90 -4.86 -18.42
C HIS A 152 16.66 -5.33 -16.99
N GLN A 153 17.15 -6.53 -16.63
CA GLN A 153 17.16 -7.04 -15.27
C GLN A 153 18.55 -7.56 -14.90
N ASN A 154 18.95 -7.39 -13.64
CA ASN A 154 20.16 -8.02 -13.13
C ASN A 154 19.95 -9.52 -12.97
N HIS A 155 21.03 -10.30 -13.11
CA HIS A 155 20.99 -11.75 -12.97
C HIS A 155 20.32 -12.17 -11.64
N GLY A 156 19.29 -13.03 -11.74
CA GLY A 156 18.53 -13.55 -10.61
C GLY A 156 17.35 -12.69 -10.17
N GLU A 157 17.13 -11.53 -10.80
CA GLU A 157 15.92 -10.73 -10.66
C GLU A 157 14.88 -11.07 -11.74
N ARG A 158 13.66 -10.56 -11.59
CA ARG A 158 12.62 -10.68 -12.62
C ARG A 158 12.16 -9.32 -13.11
N ASN A 159 11.47 -9.32 -14.25
CA ASN A 159 10.67 -8.19 -14.70
C ASN A 159 9.42 -8.01 -13.80
N PHE A 160 8.56 -7.05 -14.10
CA PHE A 160 7.31 -6.82 -13.37
C PHE A 160 6.39 -8.04 -13.41
N HIS A 161 5.65 -8.27 -12.32
CA HIS A 161 4.83 -9.47 -12.14
C HIS A 161 3.78 -9.64 -13.23
N ILE A 162 3.23 -8.55 -13.76
CA ILE A 162 2.16 -8.57 -14.78
C ILE A 162 2.53 -9.40 -16.00
N PHE A 163 3.80 -9.40 -16.43
CA PHE A 163 4.22 -10.19 -17.59
C PHE A 163 4.08 -11.69 -17.32
N TYR A 164 4.56 -12.15 -16.16
CA TYR A 164 4.48 -13.56 -15.78
C TYR A 164 3.03 -13.97 -15.48
N GLN A 165 2.27 -13.12 -14.79
CA GLN A 165 0.86 -13.34 -14.51
C GLN A 165 0.01 -13.43 -15.78
N LEU A 166 0.29 -12.60 -16.79
CA LEU A 166 -0.39 -12.65 -18.08
C LEU A 166 -0.07 -13.94 -18.84
N LEU A 167 1.21 -14.32 -18.93
CA LEU A 167 1.61 -15.52 -19.68
C LEU A 167 1.10 -16.82 -19.05
N GLU A 168 1.13 -16.92 -17.71
CA GLU A 168 0.69 -18.12 -17.01
C GLU A 168 -0.83 -18.15 -16.80
N GLY A 169 -1.44 -17.00 -16.47
CA GLY A 169 -2.85 -16.88 -16.11
C GLY A 169 -3.79 -16.56 -17.26
N GLY A 170 -3.28 -16.06 -18.39
CA GLY A 170 -4.09 -15.74 -19.58
C GLY A 170 -4.68 -17.00 -20.22
N ASP A 171 -5.96 -16.95 -20.59
CA ASP A 171 -6.62 -18.00 -21.35
C ASP A 171 -6.08 -18.08 -22.79
N LYS A 172 -6.34 -19.20 -23.46
CA LYS A 172 -5.76 -19.47 -24.78
C LYS A 172 -6.21 -18.44 -25.83
N ASP A 173 -7.46 -17.99 -25.74
CA ASP A 173 -8.04 -17.06 -26.70
C ASP A 173 -7.44 -15.67 -26.53
N LEU A 174 -7.28 -15.19 -25.29
CA LEU A 174 -6.57 -13.94 -25.00
C LEU A 174 -5.11 -13.97 -25.46
N LEU A 175 -4.38 -15.04 -25.16
CA LEU A 175 -2.98 -15.16 -25.56
C LEU A 175 -2.84 -15.22 -27.09
N CYS A 176 -3.73 -15.95 -27.77
CA CYS A 176 -3.78 -15.99 -29.23
C CYS A 176 -4.06 -14.60 -29.82
N TRP A 177 -5.05 -13.89 -29.26
CA TRP A 177 -5.40 -12.53 -29.68
C TRP A 177 -4.26 -11.53 -29.50
N LEU A 178 -3.50 -11.65 -28.40
CA LEU A 178 -2.31 -10.83 -28.13
C LEU A 178 -1.07 -11.28 -28.92
N GLY A 179 -1.12 -12.41 -29.63
CA GLY A 179 0.03 -12.99 -30.32
C GLY A 179 1.13 -13.47 -29.36
N LEU A 180 0.76 -13.92 -28.17
CA LEU A 180 1.68 -14.36 -27.12
C LEU A 180 1.71 -15.87 -26.99
N GLU A 181 2.93 -16.40 -26.84
CA GLU A 181 3.18 -17.76 -26.37
C GLU A 181 3.39 -17.80 -24.86
N ARG A 182 2.90 -18.85 -24.19
CA ARG A 182 2.99 -19.00 -22.73
C ARG A 182 4.41 -19.11 -22.18
N ASN A 183 5.37 -19.58 -22.97
CA ASN A 183 6.73 -19.80 -22.49
C ASN A 183 7.47 -18.46 -22.30
N PRO A 184 7.81 -18.04 -21.06
CA PRO A 184 8.54 -16.80 -20.82
C PRO A 184 9.94 -16.82 -21.47
N GLN A 185 10.50 -18.02 -21.70
CA GLN A 185 11.80 -18.19 -22.33
C GLN A 185 11.87 -17.81 -23.83
N LYS A 186 10.74 -17.37 -24.42
CA LYS A 186 10.71 -16.84 -25.78
C LYS A 186 10.88 -15.33 -25.87
N TYR A 187 10.90 -14.63 -24.73
CA TYR A 187 10.93 -13.17 -24.70
C TYR A 187 12.22 -12.66 -24.05
N THR A 188 13.03 -11.92 -24.80
CA THR A 188 14.30 -11.33 -24.33
C THR A 188 14.14 -10.43 -23.11
N TYR A 189 12.97 -9.81 -22.94
CA TYR A 189 12.68 -8.94 -21.79
C TYR A 189 12.26 -9.70 -20.51
N LEU A 190 12.08 -11.03 -20.59
CA LEU A 190 11.71 -11.85 -19.44
C LEU A 190 12.82 -12.81 -18.98
N ILE A 191 13.92 -12.89 -19.74
CA ILE A 191 15.05 -13.80 -19.52
C ILE A 191 16.34 -12.97 -19.51
N GLN A 192 16.77 -12.54 -18.33
CA GLN A 192 18.07 -11.90 -18.13
C GLN A 192 18.68 -12.35 -16.80
#